data_AF-A0A3A4BBX1-F1
#
_entry.id   AF-A0A3A4BBX1-F1
#
_cell.length_a   1.000
_cell.length_b   1.000
_cell.length_c   1.000
_cell.angle_alpha   90.00
_cell.angle_beta   90.00
_cell.angle_gamma   90.00
#
_symmetry.space_group_name_H-M   'P 1'
#
loop_
_entity.id
_entity.type
_entity.pdbx_description
1 polymer ?
#
loop_
_entity_poly.entity_id
_entity_poly.type
_entity_poly.pdbx_seq_one_letter_code
_entity_poly.pdbx_strand_id
1 'polypeptide(L)'
;MGVVLAALLAVLGLKAVAIFNATRWLHLHGPAYRQAFGWESTGRAERERLVEEHGGAFFPFGLKDYRLRRYLRRSRRFSPLRILLLLWHALFFRLGWLMPLCAAALIATAVAPARLLLFPPPLTDAAGLTLSVLLLLVTLLIVVESVYGYALLGSYGFAFHLLNPRRLGPGRRLLRELQVFIGVVMTALLAGLGAFCFTSVRFDGFERLPGEVVTPLDVLNRILDSAYYTFMAFLGSGEADPRNIPGRLIVALLGLQGFAILVLVLGVLASAVPSPPLAGPPQPVEGPPPAAAGPPPPATGHPPPPAAGPPPARLSARGRTLAYATGAALLAGAAFRAARHLRRRRLPARRGSGTTRR
;
A
#
# COMPACT_ATOMS: atom_id res chain seq x y z
N MET A 1 -24.01 5.20 -20.08
CA MET A 1 -23.15 4.74 -18.96
C MET A 1 -22.23 3.56 -19.30
N GLY A 2 -22.62 2.58 -20.12
CA GLY A 2 -21.79 1.41 -20.45
C GLY A 2 -20.35 1.71 -20.93
N VAL A 3 -20.20 2.63 -21.89
CA VAL A 3 -18.87 3.04 -22.41
C VAL A 3 -17.98 3.62 -21.31
N VAL A 4 -18.56 4.39 -20.37
CA VAL A 4 -17.82 4.99 -19.25
C VAL A 4 -17.32 3.90 -18.32
N LEU A 5 -18.15 2.91 -17.97
CA LEU A 5 -17.72 1.76 -17.16
C LEU A 5 -16.60 0.97 -17.84
N ALA A 6 -16.72 0.69 -19.13
CA ALA A 6 -15.70 -0.04 -19.88
C ALA A 6 -14.36 0.72 -19.93
N ALA A 7 -14.40 2.04 -20.16
CA ALA A 7 -13.22 2.89 -20.15
C ALA A 7 -12.57 2.92 -18.75
N LEU A 8 -13.35 3.10 -17.69
CA LEU A 8 -12.85 3.10 -16.31
C LEU A 8 -12.27 1.73 -15.92
N LEU A 9 -12.89 0.63 -16.31
CA LEU A 9 -12.37 -0.72 -16.13
C LEU A 9 -11.01 -0.90 -16.81
N ALA A 10 -10.88 -0.48 -18.07
CA ALA A 10 -9.62 -0.57 -18.79
C ALA A 10 -8.51 0.26 -18.11
N VAL A 11 -8.82 1.50 -17.74
CA VAL A 11 -7.88 2.40 -17.05
C VAL A 11 -7.47 1.84 -15.69
N LEU A 12 -8.42 1.36 -14.90
CA LEU A 12 -8.19 0.82 -13.58
C LEU A 12 -7.48 -0.54 -13.62
N GLY A 13 -7.77 -1.38 -14.62
CA GLY A 13 -7.07 -2.64 -14.86
C GLY A 13 -5.60 -2.40 -15.21
N LEU A 14 -5.34 -1.45 -16.12
CA LEU A 14 -3.97 -1.03 -16.42
C LEU A 14 -3.25 -0.51 -15.16
N LYS A 15 -3.97 0.21 -14.29
CA LYS A 15 -3.45 0.69 -13.01
C LYS A 15 -3.14 -0.45 -12.03
N ALA A 16 -3.98 -1.46 -11.95
CA ALA A 16 -3.74 -2.64 -11.11
C ALA A 16 -2.45 -3.36 -11.52
N VAL A 17 -2.28 -3.62 -12.83
CA VAL A 17 -1.06 -4.22 -13.39
C VAL A 17 0.17 -3.35 -13.09
N ALA A 18 0.03 -2.02 -13.17
CA ALA A 18 1.08 -1.07 -12.81
C ALA A 18 1.60 -1.28 -11.37
N ILE A 19 0.66 -1.31 -10.42
CA ILE A 19 0.96 -1.37 -8.99
C ILE A 19 1.53 -2.74 -8.64
N PHE A 20 0.98 -3.80 -9.24
CA PHE A 20 1.49 -5.15 -9.08
C PHE A 20 2.94 -5.25 -9.57
N ASN A 21 3.25 -4.75 -10.77
CA ASN A 21 4.61 -4.77 -11.30
C ASN A 21 5.56 -3.90 -10.47
N ALA A 22 5.10 -2.74 -9.95
CA ALA A 22 5.89 -1.92 -9.02
C ALA A 22 6.22 -2.66 -7.72
N THR A 23 5.25 -3.39 -7.17
CA THR A 23 5.42 -4.21 -5.96
C THR A 23 6.39 -5.37 -6.21
N ARG A 24 6.27 -6.05 -7.36
CA ARG A 24 7.20 -7.09 -7.79
C ARG A 24 8.62 -6.53 -7.96
N TRP A 25 8.76 -5.37 -8.59
CA TRP A 25 10.05 -4.71 -8.75
C TRP A 25 10.68 -4.36 -7.40
N LEU A 26 9.89 -3.81 -6.47
CA LEU A 26 10.33 -3.51 -5.10
C LEU A 26 10.88 -4.75 -4.41
N HIS A 27 10.16 -5.87 -4.53
CA HIS A 27 10.56 -7.11 -3.92
C HIS A 27 11.90 -7.63 -4.47
N LEU A 28 12.08 -7.59 -5.80
CA LEU A 28 13.26 -8.14 -6.46
C LEU A 28 14.48 -7.21 -6.39
N HIS A 29 14.29 -5.91 -6.60
CA HIS A 29 15.39 -4.95 -6.81
C HIS A 29 15.51 -3.89 -5.70
N GLY A 30 14.49 -3.76 -4.83
CA GLY A 30 14.45 -2.76 -3.77
C GLY A 30 15.66 -2.78 -2.82
N PRO A 31 16.15 -3.95 -2.36
CA PRO A 31 17.34 -4.01 -1.51
C PRO A 31 18.62 -3.49 -2.19
N ALA A 32 18.87 -3.89 -3.43
CA ALA A 32 20.03 -3.43 -4.22
C ALA A 32 19.94 -1.94 -4.53
N TYR A 33 18.75 -1.49 -4.98
CA TYR A 33 18.47 -0.08 -5.19
C TYR A 33 18.73 0.74 -3.93
N ARG A 34 18.27 0.31 -2.75
CA ARG A 34 18.53 1.01 -1.47
C ARG A 34 20.01 1.09 -1.12
N GLN A 35 20.80 0.08 -1.44
CA GLN A 35 22.24 0.09 -1.17
C GLN A 35 22.97 1.08 -2.08
N ALA A 36 22.60 1.12 -3.37
CA ALA A 36 23.12 2.08 -4.32
C ALA A 36 22.62 3.51 -4.04
N PHE A 37 21.43 3.63 -3.44
CA PHE A 37 20.80 4.90 -3.13
C PHE A 37 21.44 5.56 -1.90
N GLY A 38 22.42 6.44 -2.13
CA GLY A 38 22.96 7.34 -1.12
C GLY A 38 21.92 8.39 -0.70
N TRP A 39 21.50 8.35 0.57
CA TRP A 39 20.45 9.20 1.14
C TRP A 39 20.76 10.70 1.08
N GLU A 40 22.03 11.06 1.01
CA GLU A 40 22.49 12.43 1.25
C GLU A 40 22.81 13.21 -0.03
N SER A 41 22.98 12.59 -1.21
CA SER A 41 23.59 13.28 -2.37
C SER A 41 22.89 13.16 -3.73
N THR A 42 21.96 12.23 -3.95
CA THR A 42 21.49 11.95 -5.32
C THR A 42 20.45 12.95 -5.83
N GLY A 43 20.83 13.69 -6.89
CA GLY A 43 19.96 14.58 -7.65
C GLY A 43 18.84 13.81 -8.37
N ARG A 44 17.75 14.50 -8.76
CA ARG A 44 16.57 13.85 -9.38
C ARG A 44 16.92 13.00 -10.61
N ALA A 45 17.82 13.48 -11.46
CA ALA A 45 18.25 12.76 -12.67
C ALA A 45 18.98 11.45 -12.34
N GLU A 46 19.80 11.46 -11.29
CA GLU A 46 20.55 10.29 -10.85
C GLU A 46 19.64 9.23 -10.22
N ARG A 47 18.59 9.65 -9.48
CA ARG A 47 17.56 8.72 -9.00
C ARG A 47 16.87 8.01 -10.16
N GLU A 48 16.49 8.77 -11.18
CA GLU A 48 15.85 8.19 -12.35
C GLU A 48 16.79 7.24 -13.12
N ARG A 49 18.10 7.54 -13.15
CA ARG A 49 19.13 6.65 -13.70
C ARG A 49 19.29 5.37 -12.88
N LEU A 50 19.35 5.46 -11.55
CA LEU A 50 19.44 4.30 -10.65
C LEU A 50 18.22 3.37 -10.81
N VAL A 51 17.03 3.94 -10.99
CA VAL A 51 15.83 3.15 -11.29
C VAL A 51 15.98 2.39 -12.61
N GLU A 52 16.56 3.01 -13.65
CA GLU A 52 16.84 2.35 -14.94
C GLU A 52 17.85 1.22 -14.79
N GLU A 53 18.96 1.48 -14.09
CA GLU A 53 20.04 0.51 -13.85
C GLU A 53 19.56 -0.71 -13.06
N HIS A 54 18.55 -0.55 -12.20
CA HIS A 54 17.97 -1.63 -11.41
C HIS A 54 16.69 -2.20 -12.04
N GLY A 55 16.50 -2.08 -13.36
CA GLY A 55 15.41 -2.75 -14.09
C GLY A 55 14.03 -2.14 -13.90
N GLY A 56 13.92 -0.89 -13.45
CA GLY A 56 12.67 -0.13 -13.30
C GLY A 56 12.06 0.35 -14.61
N ALA A 57 12.30 -0.37 -15.72
CA ALA A 57 11.93 -0.01 -17.08
C ALA A 57 10.88 -0.99 -17.64
N PHE A 58 9.67 -1.00 -17.07
CA PHE A 58 8.62 -1.94 -17.48
C PHE A 58 7.28 -1.25 -17.79
N PHE A 59 6.50 -1.82 -18.71
CA PHE A 59 5.13 -1.40 -19.04
C PHE A 59 4.12 -2.11 -18.12
N PRO A 60 2.95 -1.52 -17.80
CA PRO A 60 2.53 -0.18 -18.17
C PRO A 60 3.25 0.95 -17.44
N PHE A 61 4.03 0.67 -16.38
CA PHE A 61 4.68 1.74 -15.61
C PHE A 61 5.91 1.27 -14.81
N GLY A 62 7.11 1.78 -15.15
CA GLY A 62 8.37 1.27 -14.59
C GLY A 62 8.73 1.72 -13.16
N LEU A 63 8.24 2.89 -12.72
CA LEU A 63 8.24 3.33 -11.31
C LEU A 63 7.28 4.52 -11.08
N LYS A 64 6.09 4.43 -11.68
CA LYS A 64 5.09 5.50 -11.87
C LYS A 64 5.63 6.73 -12.60
N ASP A 65 6.36 6.41 -13.66
CA ASP A 65 6.60 7.19 -14.89
C ASP A 65 7.40 8.48 -14.74
N TYR A 66 8.57 8.31 -14.16
CA TYR A 66 9.63 9.29 -14.28
C TYR A 66 10.01 9.55 -15.75
N ARG A 67 9.82 8.60 -16.70
CA ARG A 67 10.10 8.79 -18.14
C ARG A 67 9.16 9.80 -18.77
N LEU A 68 7.85 9.63 -18.60
CA LEU A 68 6.87 10.62 -19.03
C LEU A 68 7.10 11.97 -18.35
N ARG A 69 7.38 11.98 -17.05
CA ARG A 69 7.71 13.22 -16.32
C ARG A 69 9.01 13.85 -16.85
N ARG A 70 10.02 13.07 -17.19
CA ARG A 70 11.30 13.51 -17.79
C ARG A 70 11.04 14.08 -19.18
N TYR A 71 10.22 13.43 -20.00
CA TYR A 71 9.82 13.91 -21.32
C TYR A 71 9.04 15.23 -21.22
N LEU A 72 7.98 15.28 -20.41
CA LEU A 72 7.15 16.49 -20.21
C LEU A 72 7.96 17.69 -19.67
N ARG A 73 9.03 17.44 -18.90
CA ARG A 73 9.96 18.50 -18.45
C ARG A 73 10.92 18.97 -19.54
N ARG A 74 11.38 18.06 -20.40
CA ARG A 74 12.32 18.38 -21.49
C ARG A 74 11.62 19.02 -22.68
N SER A 75 10.38 18.64 -22.95
CA SER A 75 9.55 19.29 -23.95
C SER A 75 9.27 20.73 -23.51
N ARG A 76 9.83 21.72 -24.20
CA ARG A 76 9.58 23.16 -23.95
C ARG A 76 8.49 23.73 -24.86
N ARG A 77 8.15 23.04 -25.95
CA ARG A 77 7.13 23.49 -26.91
C ARG A 77 5.74 23.05 -26.45
N PHE A 78 4.75 23.92 -26.67
CA PHE A 78 3.34 23.55 -26.58
C PHE A 78 3.00 22.74 -27.83
N SER A 79 2.71 21.45 -27.65
CA SER A 79 2.26 20.55 -28.71
C SER A 79 0.99 19.82 -28.25
N PRO A 80 0.09 19.44 -29.17
CA PRO A 80 -1.11 18.66 -28.83
C PRO A 80 -0.75 17.34 -28.14
N LEU A 81 0.36 16.70 -28.57
CA LEU A 81 0.90 15.52 -27.90
C LEU A 81 1.23 15.78 -26.43
N ARG A 82 1.79 16.95 -26.09
CA ARG A 82 2.08 17.31 -24.69
C ARG A 82 0.79 17.43 -23.87
N ILE A 83 -0.25 18.05 -24.41
CA ILE A 83 -1.54 18.19 -23.72
C ILE A 83 -2.15 16.80 -23.49
N LEU A 84 -2.15 15.95 -24.52
CA LEU A 84 -2.62 14.57 -24.43
C LEU A 84 -1.85 13.79 -23.36
N LEU A 85 -0.53 13.91 -23.33
CA LEU A 85 0.34 13.28 -22.34
C LEU A 85 0.14 13.85 -20.93
N LEU A 86 -0.20 15.14 -20.79
CA LEU A 86 -0.56 15.74 -19.51
C LEU A 86 -1.91 15.23 -19.00
N LEU A 87 -2.90 15.12 -19.88
CA LEU A 87 -4.22 14.56 -19.57
C LEU A 87 -4.08 13.08 -19.18
N TRP A 88 -3.31 12.32 -19.96
CA TRP A 88 -2.94 10.94 -19.65
C TRP A 88 -2.23 10.88 -18.29
N HIS A 89 -1.27 11.78 -18.03
CA HIS A 89 -0.59 11.82 -16.74
C HIS A 89 -1.58 12.11 -15.60
N ALA A 90 -2.49 13.06 -15.78
CA ALA A 90 -3.48 13.40 -14.77
C ALA A 90 -4.41 12.21 -14.48
N LEU A 91 -4.99 11.59 -15.51
CA LEU A 91 -5.95 10.50 -15.39
C LEU A 91 -5.32 9.22 -14.83
N PHE A 92 -4.16 8.81 -15.34
CA PHE A 92 -3.54 7.53 -14.97
C PHE A 92 -2.67 7.62 -13.73
N PHE A 93 -2.11 8.79 -13.38
CA PHE A 93 -1.17 8.89 -12.25
C PHE A 93 -1.75 9.54 -11.00
N ARG A 94 -2.74 10.42 -11.14
CA ARG A 94 -3.41 11.01 -9.98
C ARG A 94 -4.57 10.14 -9.56
N LEU A 95 -4.25 9.13 -8.77
CA LEU A 95 -5.22 8.23 -8.16
C LEU A 95 -6.34 8.98 -7.43
N GLY A 96 -6.01 10.14 -6.85
CA GLY A 96 -6.98 11.01 -6.18
C GLY A 96 -8.11 11.55 -7.06
N TRP A 97 -7.98 11.53 -8.39
CA TRP A 97 -9.08 11.86 -9.31
C TRP A 97 -9.76 10.62 -9.89
N LEU A 98 -8.99 9.57 -10.19
CA LEU A 98 -9.54 8.34 -10.76
C LEU A 98 -10.57 7.70 -9.81
N MET A 99 -10.30 7.73 -8.51
CA MET A 99 -11.13 7.05 -7.50
C MET A 99 -12.48 7.73 -7.28
N PRO A 100 -12.58 9.07 -7.10
CA PRO A 100 -13.88 9.73 -7.08
C PRO A 100 -14.61 9.61 -8.43
N LEU A 101 -13.90 9.59 -9.57
CA LEU A 101 -14.54 9.35 -10.87
C LEU A 101 -15.15 7.94 -10.95
N CYS A 102 -14.44 6.90 -10.52
CA CYS A 102 -14.97 5.54 -10.46
C CYS A 102 -16.16 5.45 -9.50
N ALA A 103 -16.05 6.03 -8.30
CA ALA A 103 -17.13 6.03 -7.31
C ALA A 103 -18.37 6.76 -7.83
N ALA A 104 -18.18 7.94 -8.43
CA ALA A 104 -19.28 8.70 -9.04
C ALA A 104 -19.91 7.95 -10.21
N ALA A 105 -19.13 7.28 -11.06
CA ALA A 105 -19.65 6.47 -12.16
C ALA A 105 -20.44 5.25 -11.65
N LEU A 106 -19.98 4.61 -10.58
CA LEU A 106 -20.70 3.53 -9.91
C LEU A 106 -22.04 4.02 -9.35
N ILE A 107 -22.04 5.10 -8.58
CA ILE A 107 -23.26 5.72 -8.02
C ILE A 107 -24.21 6.14 -9.15
N ALA A 108 -23.72 6.86 -10.15
CA ALA A 108 -24.52 7.31 -11.28
C ALA A 108 -25.12 6.14 -12.07
N THR A 109 -24.37 5.04 -12.25
CA THR A 109 -24.90 3.85 -12.90
C THR A 109 -25.91 3.12 -12.03
N ALA A 110 -25.72 3.10 -10.71
CA ALA A 110 -26.63 2.44 -9.78
C ALA A 110 -28.05 3.02 -9.87
N VAL A 111 -28.16 4.34 -10.01
CA VAL A 111 -29.43 5.08 -10.02
C VAL A 111 -29.90 5.46 -11.42
N ALA A 112 -29.14 5.14 -12.47
CA ALA A 112 -29.51 5.48 -13.84
C ALA A 112 -30.73 4.65 -14.29
N PRO A 113 -31.77 5.28 -14.88
CA PRO A 113 -32.87 4.54 -15.48
C PRO A 113 -32.36 3.68 -16.64
N ALA A 114 -32.97 2.50 -16.84
CA ALA A 114 -32.53 1.51 -17.81
C ALA A 114 -32.34 2.08 -19.24
N ARG A 115 -33.16 3.04 -19.65
CA ARG A 115 -33.08 3.72 -20.95
C ARG A 115 -31.77 4.51 -21.19
N LEU A 116 -31.03 4.87 -20.15
CA LEU A 116 -29.74 5.56 -20.24
C LEU A 116 -28.54 4.59 -20.23
N LEU A 117 -28.81 3.30 -20.08
CA LEU A 117 -27.82 2.25 -20.12
C LEU A 117 -27.65 1.78 -21.58
N LEU A 118 -26.44 1.96 -22.10
CA LEU A 118 -26.10 1.53 -23.46
C LEU A 118 -25.97 0.01 -23.56
N PHE A 119 -25.62 -0.65 -22.46
CA PHE A 119 -25.50 -2.11 -22.40
C PHE A 119 -26.73 -2.73 -21.76
N PRO A 120 -27.09 -3.98 -22.12
CA PRO A 120 -28.08 -4.76 -21.41
C PRO A 120 -27.86 -4.73 -19.88
N PRO A 121 -28.93 -4.75 -19.06
CA PRO A 121 -28.83 -4.75 -17.60
C PRO A 121 -27.79 -5.75 -17.03
N PRO A 122 -27.77 -7.04 -17.42
CA PRO A 122 -26.81 -7.99 -16.84
C PRO A 122 -25.35 -7.63 -17.15
N LEU A 123 -25.08 -7.09 -18.33
CA LEU A 123 -23.73 -6.65 -18.70
C LEU A 123 -23.33 -5.37 -17.95
N THR A 124 -24.26 -4.45 -17.73
CA THR A 124 -24.02 -3.26 -16.90
C THR A 124 -23.74 -3.65 -15.46
N ASP A 125 -24.50 -4.59 -14.90
CA ASP A 125 -24.35 -5.09 -13.54
C ASP A 125 -23.02 -5.82 -13.34
N ALA A 126 -22.66 -6.71 -14.28
CA ALA A 126 -21.37 -7.38 -14.28
C ALA A 126 -20.21 -6.39 -14.39
N ALA A 127 -20.30 -5.39 -15.28
CA ALA A 127 -19.27 -4.38 -15.45
C ALA A 127 -19.11 -3.51 -14.19
N GLY A 128 -20.21 -3.07 -13.58
CA GLY A 128 -20.17 -2.27 -12.36
C GLY A 128 -19.68 -3.05 -11.14
N LEU A 129 -20.06 -4.33 -11.00
CA LEU A 129 -19.55 -5.20 -9.94
C LEU A 129 -18.04 -5.44 -10.12
N THR A 130 -17.60 -5.73 -11.35
CA THR A 130 -16.19 -5.90 -11.68
C THR A 130 -15.40 -4.63 -11.36
N LEU A 131 -15.95 -3.46 -11.71
CA LEU A 131 -15.33 -2.17 -11.41
C LEU A 131 -15.24 -1.95 -9.90
N SER A 132 -16.29 -2.27 -9.15
CA SER A 132 -16.33 -2.18 -7.69
C SER A 132 -15.25 -3.04 -7.03
N VAL A 133 -15.16 -4.32 -7.42
CA VAL A 133 -14.14 -5.24 -6.91
C VAL A 133 -12.73 -4.76 -7.26
N LEU A 134 -12.51 -4.38 -8.52
CA LEU A 134 -11.21 -3.92 -8.99
C LEU A 134 -10.77 -2.63 -8.28
N LEU A 135 -11.71 -1.74 -7.96
CA LEU A 135 -11.45 -0.50 -7.22
C LEU A 135 -10.92 -0.78 -5.81
N LEU A 136 -11.57 -1.71 -5.10
CA LEU A 136 -11.15 -2.16 -3.77
C LEU A 136 -9.83 -2.95 -3.80
N LEU A 137 -9.60 -3.76 -4.84
CA LEU A 137 -8.33 -4.47 -5.01
C LEU A 137 -7.17 -3.50 -5.32
N VAL A 138 -7.41 -2.47 -6.13
CA VAL A 138 -6.39 -1.46 -6.43
C VAL A 138 -5.99 -0.68 -5.18
N THR A 139 -6.94 -0.29 -4.33
CA THR A 139 -6.60 0.39 -3.07
C THR A 139 -5.83 -0.52 -2.13
N LEU A 140 -6.19 -1.81 -2.03
CA LEU A 140 -5.43 -2.81 -1.28
C LEU A 140 -3.99 -2.95 -1.80
N LEU A 141 -3.82 -3.07 -3.12
CA LEU A 141 -2.51 -3.16 -3.75
C LEU A 141 -1.65 -1.92 -3.47
N ILE A 142 -2.24 -0.72 -3.40
CA ILE A 142 -1.52 0.51 -3.05
C ILE A 142 -1.05 0.49 -1.61
N VAL A 143 -1.88 -0.02 -0.70
CA VAL A 143 -1.48 -0.19 0.70
C VAL A 143 -0.31 -1.18 0.81
N VAL A 144 -0.39 -2.30 0.09
CA VAL A 144 0.71 -3.30 0.02
C VAL A 144 1.98 -2.67 -0.54
N GLU A 145 1.91 -1.99 -1.69
CA GLU A 145 3.03 -1.26 -2.30
C GLU A 145 3.63 -0.26 -1.30
N SER A 146 2.79 0.44 -0.54
CA SER A 146 3.20 1.40 0.48
C SER A 146 3.95 0.75 1.63
N VAL A 147 3.40 -0.34 2.20
CA VAL A 147 4.04 -1.11 3.28
C VAL A 147 5.38 -1.66 2.83
N TYR A 148 5.47 -2.24 1.63
CA TYR A 148 6.74 -2.70 1.05
C TYR A 148 7.73 -1.55 0.86
N GLY A 149 7.27 -0.41 0.36
CA GLY A 149 8.08 0.80 0.21
C GLY A 149 8.65 1.28 1.54
N TYR A 150 7.85 1.31 2.61
CA TYR A 150 8.33 1.65 3.95
C TYR A 150 9.30 0.62 4.50
N ALA A 151 9.00 -0.67 4.40
CA ALA A 151 9.84 -1.73 4.94
C ALA A 151 11.21 -1.80 4.24
N LEU A 152 11.21 -1.75 2.91
CA LEU A 152 12.42 -1.91 2.12
C LEU A 152 13.20 -0.61 1.98
N LEU A 153 12.52 0.51 1.74
CA LEU A 153 13.17 1.78 1.40
C LEU A 153 13.14 2.77 2.56
N GLY A 154 12.39 2.56 3.64
CA GLY A 154 12.32 3.48 4.79
C GLY A 154 11.51 4.77 4.54
N SER A 155 10.94 4.93 3.35
CA SER A 155 9.94 5.95 3.02
C SER A 155 9.30 5.62 1.67
N TYR A 156 7.97 5.58 1.66
CA TYR A 156 7.19 5.38 0.44
C TYR A 156 7.13 6.65 -0.42
N GLY A 157 6.84 7.81 0.18
CA GLY A 157 6.75 9.08 -0.53
C GLY A 157 8.07 9.51 -1.17
N PHE A 158 9.20 9.17 -0.57
CA PHE A 158 10.52 9.47 -1.10
C PHE A 158 10.86 8.63 -2.33
N ALA A 159 10.60 7.33 -2.27
CA ALA A 159 10.95 6.38 -3.32
C ALA A 159 10.07 6.52 -4.58
N PHE A 160 8.76 6.71 -4.41
CA PHE A 160 7.81 6.66 -5.53
C PHE A 160 7.22 8.02 -5.92
N HIS A 161 7.17 8.97 -4.98
CA HIS A 161 6.60 10.30 -5.21
C HIS A 161 7.65 11.41 -5.37
N LEU A 162 8.95 11.05 -5.39
CA LEU A 162 10.07 11.98 -5.60
C LEU A 162 10.03 13.18 -4.65
N LEU A 163 9.53 13.00 -3.42
CA LEU A 163 9.61 14.03 -2.39
C LEU A 163 11.08 14.34 -2.13
N ASN A 164 11.45 15.62 -2.11
CA ASN A 164 12.84 16.05 -1.95
C ASN A 164 13.13 16.31 -0.46
N PRO A 165 13.83 15.43 0.27
CA PRO A 165 14.02 15.50 1.72
C PRO A 165 14.90 16.69 2.12
N ARG A 166 15.80 17.15 1.23
CA ARG A 166 16.68 18.29 1.47
C ARG A 166 15.94 19.62 1.72
N ARG A 167 14.66 19.73 1.34
CA ARG A 167 13.85 20.94 1.58
C ARG A 167 12.91 20.81 2.80
N LEU A 168 12.95 19.69 3.51
CA LEU A 168 11.97 19.34 4.53
C LEU A 168 12.71 18.98 5.82
N GLY A 169 12.67 19.87 6.80
CA GLY A 169 13.05 19.51 8.17
C GLY A 169 12.23 18.32 8.69
N PRO A 170 12.67 17.63 9.76
CA PRO A 170 12.07 16.39 10.26
C PRO A 170 10.53 16.45 10.40
N GLY A 171 9.99 17.55 10.96
CA GLY A 171 8.55 17.75 11.11
C GLY A 171 7.78 17.87 9.78
N ARG A 172 8.40 18.45 8.74
CA ARG A 172 7.77 18.57 7.41
C ARG A 172 7.76 17.26 6.64
N ARG A 173 8.67 16.32 6.96
CA ARG A 173 8.65 14.96 6.39
C ARG A 173 7.45 14.19 6.95
N LEU A 174 7.27 14.18 8.27
CA LEU A 174 6.14 13.52 8.91
C LEU A 174 4.79 14.04 8.39
N LEU A 175 4.64 15.37 8.29
CA LEU A 175 3.41 15.99 7.78
C LEU A 175 3.08 15.54 6.34
N ARG A 176 4.09 15.42 5.46
CA ARG A 176 3.86 14.96 4.09
C ARG A 176 3.53 13.47 4.01
N GLU A 177 4.16 12.63 4.82
CA GLU A 177 3.81 11.20 4.89
C GLU A 177 2.39 11.03 5.45
N LEU A 178 1.99 11.84 6.45
CA LEU A 178 0.63 11.88 6.97
C LEU A 178 -0.37 12.36 5.90
N GLN A 179 -0.02 13.36 5.09
CA GLN A 179 -0.87 13.81 3.99
C GLN A 179 -1.07 12.71 2.93
N VAL A 180 -0.01 11.98 2.58
CA VAL A 180 -0.10 10.82 1.67
C VAL A 180 -1.01 9.75 2.28
N PHE A 181 -0.86 9.47 3.58
CA PHE A 181 -1.69 8.53 4.31
C PHE A 181 -3.17 8.93 4.30
N ILE A 182 -3.49 10.16 4.69
CA ILE A 182 -4.87 10.70 4.65
C ILE A 182 -5.43 10.58 3.23
N GLY A 183 -4.62 10.89 2.21
CA GLY A 183 -5.00 10.70 0.82
C GLY A 183 -5.38 9.26 0.49
N VAL A 184 -4.62 8.26 0.96
CA VAL A 184 -4.92 6.83 0.78
C VAL A 184 -6.21 6.44 1.51
N VAL A 185 -6.42 6.91 2.75
CA VAL A 185 -7.65 6.64 3.52
C VAL A 185 -8.88 7.23 2.84
N MET A 186 -8.83 8.51 2.45
CA MET A 186 -9.95 9.16 1.74
C MET A 186 -10.27 8.46 0.43
N THR A 187 -9.24 8.06 -0.31
CA THR A 187 -9.39 7.29 -1.55
C THR A 187 -10.03 5.92 -1.29
N ALA A 188 -9.62 5.26 -0.23
CA ALA A 188 -10.17 3.98 0.20
C ALA A 188 -11.66 4.07 0.56
N LEU A 189 -12.04 5.10 1.32
CA LEU A 189 -13.43 5.35 1.71
C LEU A 189 -14.30 5.71 0.50
N LEU A 190 -13.80 6.54 -0.43
CA LEU A 190 -14.53 6.86 -1.67
C LEU A 190 -14.74 5.63 -2.56
N ALA A 191 -13.71 4.78 -2.68
CA ALA A 191 -13.83 3.52 -3.40
C ALA A 191 -14.89 2.61 -2.77
N GLY A 192 -14.87 2.51 -1.44
CA GLY A 192 -15.86 1.78 -0.66
C GLY A 192 -17.26 2.30 -0.87
N LEU A 193 -17.46 3.61 -0.74
CA LEU A 193 -18.76 4.27 -0.94
C LEU A 193 -19.38 3.92 -2.30
N GLY A 194 -18.61 4.07 -3.38
CA GLY A 194 -19.09 3.75 -4.72
C GLY A 194 -19.48 2.26 -4.87
N ALA A 195 -18.61 1.36 -4.39
CA ALA A 195 -18.87 -0.08 -4.44
C ALA A 195 -20.08 -0.50 -3.59
N PHE A 196 -20.21 0.07 -2.39
CA PHE A 196 -21.30 -0.19 -1.46
C PHE A 196 -22.63 0.29 -2.02
N CYS A 197 -22.68 1.53 -2.51
CA CYS A 197 -23.87 2.13 -3.10
C CYS A 197 -24.32 1.40 -4.37
N PHE A 198 -23.37 1.00 -5.23
CA PHE A 198 -23.72 0.24 -6.43
C PHE A 198 -24.29 -1.14 -6.08
N THR A 199 -23.64 -1.84 -5.15
CA THR A 199 -24.04 -3.19 -4.76
C THR A 199 -25.36 -3.20 -3.99
N SER A 200 -25.62 -2.19 -3.15
CA SER A 200 -26.89 -2.06 -2.43
C SER A 200 -28.05 -1.87 -3.40
N VAL A 201 -27.94 -0.96 -4.37
CA VAL A 201 -29.03 -0.62 -5.28
C VAL A 201 -29.24 -1.67 -6.38
N ARG A 202 -28.16 -2.17 -7.01
CA ARG A 202 -28.28 -3.05 -8.18
C ARG A 202 -28.49 -4.51 -7.84
N PHE A 203 -28.11 -4.95 -6.65
CA PHE A 203 -28.18 -6.35 -6.24
C PHE A 203 -29.04 -6.59 -4.99
N ASP A 204 -29.64 -5.56 -4.38
CA ASP A 204 -30.26 -5.68 -3.04
C ASP A 204 -29.29 -6.34 -2.04
N GLY A 205 -28.04 -5.85 -2.03
CA GLY A 205 -26.91 -6.51 -1.39
C GLY A 205 -26.97 -6.63 0.13
N PHE A 206 -27.80 -5.82 0.81
CA PHE A 206 -27.67 -5.55 2.24
C PHE A 206 -29.02 -5.44 2.95
N GLU A 207 -29.17 -6.08 4.12
CA GLU A 207 -30.43 -6.12 4.85
C GLU A 207 -30.85 -4.77 5.41
N ARG A 208 -29.88 -3.97 5.84
CA ARG A 208 -30.12 -2.66 6.48
C ARG A 208 -30.30 -1.52 5.48
N LEU A 209 -30.18 -1.81 4.19
CA LEU A 209 -30.40 -0.87 3.11
C LEU A 209 -31.54 -1.34 2.17
N PRO A 210 -32.72 -1.73 2.70
CA PRO A 210 -33.82 -2.14 1.85
C PRO A 210 -34.43 -0.91 1.16
N GLY A 211 -35.21 -1.15 0.11
CA GLY A 211 -36.03 -0.13 -0.53
C GLY A 211 -35.50 0.35 -1.88
N GLU A 212 -36.45 0.57 -2.79
CA GLU A 212 -36.20 1.12 -4.10
C GLU A 212 -35.79 2.59 -4.02
N VAL A 213 -34.94 3.02 -4.94
CA VAL A 213 -34.51 4.42 -5.06
C VAL A 213 -35.36 5.08 -6.13
N VAL A 214 -36.37 5.84 -5.73
CA VAL A 214 -37.37 6.42 -6.64
C VAL A 214 -37.17 7.93 -6.79
N THR A 215 -36.83 8.62 -5.70
CA THR A 215 -36.70 10.08 -5.67
C THR A 215 -35.23 10.54 -5.54
N PRO A 216 -34.91 11.80 -5.91
CA PRO A 216 -33.57 12.35 -5.65
C PRO A 216 -33.18 12.36 -4.18
N LEU A 217 -34.14 12.48 -3.27
CA LEU A 217 -33.90 12.41 -1.83
C LEU A 217 -33.50 10.99 -1.40
N ASP A 218 -34.12 9.97 -1.99
CA ASP A 218 -33.73 8.57 -1.74
C ASP A 218 -32.30 8.29 -2.22
N VAL A 219 -31.89 8.88 -3.36
CA VAL A 219 -30.51 8.78 -3.85
C VAL A 219 -29.54 9.37 -2.82
N LEU A 220 -29.83 10.57 -2.31
CA LEU A 220 -28.98 11.23 -1.31
C LEU A 220 -28.90 10.40 -0.02
N ASN A 221 -30.03 9.94 0.50
CA ASN A 221 -30.09 9.09 1.70
C ASN A 221 -29.29 7.79 1.48
N ARG A 222 -29.45 7.15 0.32
CA ARG A 222 -28.71 5.94 -0.03
C ARG A 222 -27.20 6.17 -0.07
N ILE A 223 -26.74 7.31 -0.57
CA ILE A 223 -25.32 7.68 -0.58
C ILE A 223 -24.81 7.90 0.85
N LEU A 224 -25.58 8.62 1.68
CA LEU A 224 -25.21 8.87 3.08
C LEU A 224 -25.14 7.59 3.90
N ASP A 225 -26.14 6.71 3.77
CA ASP A 225 -26.14 5.41 4.43
C ASP A 225 -24.99 4.54 3.94
N SER A 226 -24.73 4.52 2.62
CA SER A 226 -23.60 3.79 2.04
C SER A 226 -22.26 4.33 2.57
N ALA A 227 -22.14 5.65 2.80
CA ALA A 227 -20.95 6.26 3.39
C ALA A 227 -20.78 5.83 4.85
N TYR A 228 -21.87 5.87 5.63
CA TYR A 228 -21.90 5.41 7.00
C TYR A 228 -21.48 3.94 7.11
N TYR A 229 -22.10 3.03 6.34
CA TYR A 229 -21.77 1.61 6.39
C TYR A 229 -20.41 1.28 5.81
N THR A 230 -19.93 2.04 4.82
CA THR A 230 -18.54 1.93 4.37
C THR A 230 -17.58 2.24 5.52
N PHE A 231 -17.82 3.31 6.28
CA PHE A 231 -17.00 3.69 7.42
C PHE A 231 -17.06 2.65 8.56
N MET A 232 -18.26 2.13 8.86
CA MET A 232 -18.43 1.10 9.89
C MET A 232 -17.76 -0.23 9.51
N ALA A 233 -17.90 -0.67 8.26
CA ALA A 233 -17.23 -1.85 7.74
C ALA A 233 -15.70 -1.67 7.74
N PHE A 234 -15.23 -0.46 7.43
CA PHE A 234 -13.81 -0.11 7.47
C PHE A 234 -13.22 -0.17 8.89
N LEU A 235 -13.99 0.25 9.89
CA LEU A 235 -13.59 0.17 11.31
C LEU A 235 -13.81 -1.21 11.93
N GLY A 236 -14.55 -2.10 11.26
CA GLY A 236 -14.95 -3.40 11.80
C GLY A 236 -15.98 -3.29 12.93
N SER A 237 -16.71 -2.18 13.02
CA SER A 237 -17.63 -1.86 14.13
C SER A 237 -19.11 -2.00 13.78
N GLY A 238 -19.45 -2.30 12.53
CA GLY A 238 -20.83 -2.54 12.13
C GLY A 238 -20.93 -3.13 10.73
N GLU A 239 -21.74 -4.17 10.59
CA GLU A 239 -22.05 -4.80 9.31
C GLU A 239 -23.39 -4.26 8.81
N ALA A 240 -23.51 -4.03 7.50
CA ALA A 240 -24.81 -3.75 6.86
C ALA A 240 -25.63 -5.04 6.60
N ASP A 241 -25.18 -6.16 7.18
CA ASP A 241 -25.74 -7.51 7.04
C ASP A 241 -25.89 -7.92 5.56
N PRO A 242 -24.81 -8.42 4.91
CA PRO A 242 -24.83 -8.73 3.49
C PRO A 242 -25.72 -9.94 3.15
N ARG A 243 -26.76 -9.72 2.33
CA ARG A 243 -27.75 -10.72 1.92
C ARG A 243 -27.20 -11.75 0.93
N ASN A 244 -26.38 -11.29 -0.01
CA ASN A 244 -25.98 -12.07 -1.18
C ASN A 244 -24.46 -12.09 -1.40
N ILE A 245 -24.01 -12.88 -2.38
CA ILE A 245 -22.59 -13.07 -2.69
C ILE A 245 -21.89 -11.75 -3.04
N PRO A 246 -22.43 -10.87 -3.93
CA PRO A 246 -21.85 -9.56 -4.17
C PRO A 246 -21.68 -8.71 -2.90
N GLY A 247 -22.71 -8.61 -2.05
CA GLY A 247 -22.65 -7.87 -0.79
C GLY A 247 -21.57 -8.41 0.16
N ARG A 248 -21.50 -9.74 0.31
CA ARG A 248 -20.47 -10.41 1.14
C ARG A 248 -19.06 -10.15 0.62
N LEU A 249 -18.86 -10.19 -0.69
CA LEU A 249 -17.57 -9.90 -1.32
C LEU A 249 -17.12 -8.47 -1.06
N ILE A 250 -18.01 -7.49 -1.24
CA ILE A 250 -17.68 -6.07 -1.00
C ILE A 250 -17.33 -5.82 0.47
N VAL A 251 -18.11 -6.36 1.41
CA VAL A 251 -17.82 -6.23 2.85
C VAL A 251 -16.49 -6.89 3.23
N ALA A 252 -16.21 -8.08 2.70
CA ALA A 252 -14.93 -8.76 2.94
C ALA A 252 -13.72 -7.95 2.43
N LEU A 253 -13.83 -7.36 1.23
CA LEU A 253 -12.78 -6.51 0.67
C LEU A 253 -12.60 -5.22 1.47
N LEU A 254 -13.68 -4.61 1.94
CA LEU A 254 -13.64 -3.42 2.81
C LEU A 254 -12.99 -3.71 4.16
N GLY A 255 -13.35 -4.82 4.80
CA GLY A 255 -12.72 -5.25 6.04
C GLY A 255 -11.21 -5.51 5.86
N LEU A 256 -10.82 -6.17 4.75
CA LEU A 256 -9.41 -6.35 4.41
C LEU A 256 -8.70 -5.02 4.17
N GLN A 257 -9.38 -4.04 3.57
CA GLN A 257 -8.84 -2.71 3.31
C GLN A 257 -8.63 -1.90 4.58
N GLY A 258 -9.61 -1.91 5.50
CA GLY A 258 -9.47 -1.31 6.82
C GLY A 258 -8.29 -1.91 7.60
N PHE A 259 -8.19 -3.25 7.61
CA PHE A 259 -7.06 -3.95 8.21
C PHE A 259 -5.72 -3.58 7.57
N ALA A 260 -5.62 -3.57 6.24
CA ALA A 260 -4.39 -3.22 5.54
C ALA A 260 -3.95 -1.78 5.86
N ILE A 261 -4.88 -0.84 5.95
CA ILE A 261 -4.59 0.55 6.32
C ILE A 261 -4.09 0.65 7.76
N LEU A 262 -4.65 -0.12 8.69
CA LEU A 262 -4.12 -0.20 10.05
C LEU A 262 -2.66 -0.68 10.06
N VAL A 263 -2.33 -1.71 9.28
CA VAL A 263 -0.93 -2.17 9.11
C VAL A 263 -0.04 -1.07 8.54
N LEU A 264 -0.54 -0.29 7.58
CA LEU A 264 0.19 0.85 7.04
C LEU A 264 0.45 1.93 8.11
N VAL A 265 -0.54 2.27 8.94
CA VAL A 265 -0.36 3.23 10.06
C VAL A 265 0.75 2.75 10.98
N LEU A 266 0.70 1.49 11.41
CA LEU A 266 1.72 0.92 12.29
C LEU A 266 3.11 0.95 11.63
N GLY A 267 3.19 0.68 10.33
CA GLY A 267 4.43 0.79 9.56
C GLY A 267 4.99 2.22 9.51
N VAL A 268 4.11 3.22 9.31
CA VAL A 268 4.50 4.64 9.31
C VAL A 268 5.00 5.05 10.71
N LEU A 269 4.25 4.73 11.77
CA LEU A 269 4.63 5.03 13.15
C LEU A 269 5.96 4.38 13.53
N ALA A 270 6.16 3.11 13.18
CA ALA A 270 7.43 2.41 13.41
C ALA A 270 8.61 3.07 12.66
N SER A 271 8.36 3.66 11.49
CA SER A 271 9.39 4.37 10.71
C SER A 271 9.71 5.78 11.25
N ALA A 272 8.80 6.36 12.06
CA ALA A 272 8.96 7.68 12.65
C ALA A 272 9.79 7.67 13.94
N VAL A 273 9.91 6.51 14.61
CA VAL A 273 10.75 6.38 15.80
C VAL A 273 12.23 6.53 15.41
N PRO A 274 12.95 7.53 15.94
CA PRO A 274 14.39 7.67 15.69
C PRO A 274 15.08 6.38 16.11
N SER A 275 15.91 5.80 15.24
CA SER A 275 16.80 4.74 15.71
C SER A 275 17.66 5.34 16.82
N PRO A 276 17.77 4.69 18.00
CA PRO A 276 18.70 5.15 19.02
C PRO A 276 20.07 5.30 18.35
N PRO A 277 20.82 6.36 18.67
CA PRO A 277 22.18 6.50 18.15
C PRO A 277 22.87 5.17 18.42
N LEU A 278 23.35 4.53 17.34
CA LEU A 278 24.20 3.37 17.48
C LEU A 278 25.29 3.82 18.44
N ALA A 279 25.33 3.23 19.64
CA ALA A 279 26.44 3.43 20.55
C ALA A 279 27.69 3.33 19.67
N GLY A 280 28.48 4.40 19.66
CA GLY A 280 29.71 4.41 18.89
C GLY A 280 30.48 3.13 19.20
N PRO A 281 31.34 2.65 18.27
CA PRO A 281 32.24 1.54 18.58
C PRO A 281 32.77 1.76 19.99
N PRO A 282 32.65 0.79 20.91
CA PRO A 282 33.02 0.98 22.30
C PRO A 282 34.37 1.67 22.29
N GLN A 283 34.39 2.91 22.80
CA GLN A 283 35.64 3.60 23.06
C GLN A 283 36.48 2.58 23.81
N PRO A 284 37.71 2.28 23.37
CA PRO A 284 38.56 1.34 24.08
C PRO A 284 38.61 1.85 25.51
N VAL A 285 37.92 1.14 26.40
CA VAL A 285 38.04 1.35 27.83
C VAL A 285 39.51 1.04 28.07
N GLU A 286 40.31 2.06 28.39
CA GLU A 286 41.65 1.84 28.91
C GLU A 286 41.50 0.85 30.06
N GLY A 287 41.87 -0.40 29.78
CA GLY A 287 41.73 -1.47 30.74
C GLY A 287 42.60 -1.12 31.95
N PRO A 288 42.13 -1.39 33.19
CA PRO A 288 43.01 -1.38 34.34
C PRO A 288 44.18 -2.35 34.08
N PRO A 289 45.39 -2.04 34.60
CA PRO A 289 46.57 -2.85 34.38
C PRO A 289 46.34 -4.32 34.76
N PRO A 290 46.99 -5.26 34.06
CA PRO A 290 46.71 -6.69 34.18
C PRO A 290 46.92 -7.16 35.62
N ALA A 291 45.82 -7.54 36.28
CA ALA A 291 45.86 -8.27 37.53
C ALA A 291 46.31 -9.71 37.25
N ALA A 292 47.23 -10.19 38.10
CA ALA A 292 47.84 -11.51 38.02
C ALA A 292 46.82 -12.65 37.94
N ALA A 293 47.18 -13.68 37.18
CA ALA A 293 46.38 -14.86 36.89
C ALA A 293 45.87 -15.55 38.18
N GLY A 294 44.55 -15.52 38.36
CA GLY A 294 43.84 -16.37 39.32
C GLY A 294 43.49 -17.74 38.70
N PRO A 295 43.32 -18.79 39.53
CA PRO A 295 43.12 -20.16 39.08
C PRO A 295 41.74 -20.39 38.40
N PRO A 296 41.63 -21.43 37.56
CA PRO A 296 40.45 -21.67 36.73
C PRO A 296 39.20 -22.08 37.53
N PRO A 297 38.00 -21.66 37.11
CA PRO A 297 36.75 -22.11 37.73
C PRO A 297 36.41 -23.57 37.35
N PRO A 298 35.72 -24.30 38.23
CA PRO A 298 35.37 -25.71 38.02
C PRO A 298 34.24 -25.91 37.02
N ALA A 299 34.31 -27.04 36.32
CA ALA A 299 33.36 -27.50 35.33
C ALA A 299 32.10 -28.12 35.97
N THR A 300 30.93 -27.54 35.73
CA THR A 300 29.58 -28.11 35.93
C THR A 300 28.61 -27.38 35.00
N GLY A 301 27.61 -27.94 34.32
CA GLY A 301 27.00 -29.25 34.23
C GLY A 301 25.93 -29.20 33.12
N HIS A 302 25.41 -30.37 32.69
CA HIS A 302 24.49 -30.54 31.57
C HIS A 302 23.13 -29.83 31.73
N PRO A 303 22.54 -29.29 30.64
CA PRO A 303 21.16 -28.82 30.64
C PRO A 303 20.14 -29.98 30.48
N PRO A 304 18.95 -29.89 31.10
CA PRO A 304 17.89 -30.90 30.98
C PRO A 304 17.15 -30.84 29.63
N PRO A 305 16.51 -31.94 29.20
CA PRO A 305 15.82 -32.03 27.92
C PRO A 305 14.47 -31.29 27.91
N PRO A 306 14.03 -30.77 26.74
CA PRO A 306 12.77 -30.04 26.62
C PRO A 306 11.54 -30.96 26.66
N ALA A 307 10.49 -30.52 27.34
CA ALA A 307 9.21 -31.23 27.47
C ALA A 307 8.40 -31.26 26.15
N ALA A 308 7.71 -32.37 25.93
CA ALA A 308 6.86 -32.64 24.77
C ALA A 308 5.62 -31.71 24.73
N GLY A 309 5.35 -31.14 23.55
CA GLY A 309 4.19 -30.28 23.32
C GLY A 309 2.88 -31.07 23.09
N PRO A 310 1.71 -30.47 23.37
CA PRO A 310 0.42 -31.13 23.20
C PRO A 310 -0.05 -31.18 21.74
N PRO A 311 -0.95 -32.12 21.38
CA PRO A 311 -1.44 -32.31 20.02
C PRO A 311 -2.45 -31.23 19.59
N PRO A 312 -2.60 -30.95 18.28
CA PRO A 312 -3.45 -29.87 17.80
C PRO A 312 -4.95 -30.23 17.83
N ALA A 313 -5.74 -29.34 18.43
CA ALA A 313 -7.19 -29.40 18.43
C ALA A 313 -7.80 -28.83 17.14
N ARG A 314 -8.90 -29.45 16.69
CA ARG A 314 -9.70 -29.05 15.51
C ARG A 314 -10.39 -27.70 15.75
N LEU A 315 -10.31 -26.79 14.77
CA LEU A 315 -10.75 -25.39 14.88
C LEU A 315 -12.24 -25.18 14.56
N SER A 316 -12.94 -24.52 15.49
CA SER A 316 -14.31 -23.98 15.31
C SER A 316 -14.30 -22.61 14.59
N ALA A 317 -15.47 -22.01 14.34
CA ALA A 317 -15.60 -20.77 13.57
C ALA A 317 -14.83 -19.54 14.13
N ARG A 318 -14.56 -19.47 15.45
CA ARG A 318 -13.59 -18.51 16.05
C ARG A 318 -12.15 -18.71 15.56
N GLY A 319 -11.84 -19.92 15.11
CA GLY A 319 -10.57 -20.30 14.50
C GLY A 319 -10.34 -19.72 13.11
N ARG A 320 -11.40 -19.30 12.39
CA ARG A 320 -11.25 -18.64 11.08
C ARG A 320 -10.77 -17.19 11.22
N THR A 321 -11.31 -16.43 12.16
CA THR A 321 -10.82 -15.09 12.52
C THR A 321 -9.41 -15.12 13.09
N LEU A 322 -9.08 -16.14 13.90
CA LEU A 322 -7.72 -16.39 14.35
C LEU A 322 -6.79 -16.83 13.21
N ALA A 323 -7.24 -17.62 12.24
CA ALA A 323 -6.43 -18.01 11.07
C ALA A 323 -6.08 -16.82 10.16
N TYR A 324 -7.01 -15.87 9.97
CA TYR A 324 -6.72 -14.61 9.27
C TYR A 324 -5.77 -13.72 10.08
N ALA A 325 -5.97 -13.58 11.40
CA ALA A 325 -5.04 -12.87 12.27
C ALA A 325 -3.65 -13.54 12.32
N THR A 326 -3.58 -14.87 12.27
CA THR A 326 -2.34 -15.65 12.30
C THR A 326 -1.63 -15.56 10.95
N GLY A 327 -2.34 -15.67 9.82
CA GLY A 327 -1.78 -15.47 8.48
C GLY A 327 -1.25 -14.04 8.29
N ALA A 328 -1.96 -13.04 8.82
CA ALA A 328 -1.54 -11.65 8.79
C ALA A 328 -0.38 -11.35 9.76
N ALA A 329 -0.37 -11.93 10.98
CA ALA A 329 0.75 -11.85 11.92
C ALA A 329 1.98 -12.62 11.39
N LEU A 330 1.78 -13.67 10.60
CA LEU A 330 2.85 -14.38 9.90
C LEU A 330 3.39 -13.55 8.73
N LEU A 331 2.56 -12.85 7.97
CA LEU A 331 3.01 -11.94 6.91
C LEU A 331 3.71 -10.70 7.47
N ALA A 332 3.14 -10.06 8.48
CA ALA A 332 3.77 -8.95 9.19
C ALA A 332 5.05 -9.40 9.92
N GLY A 333 5.02 -10.58 10.54
CA GLY A 333 6.16 -11.19 11.21
C GLY A 333 7.24 -11.67 10.25
N ALA A 334 6.89 -12.13 9.05
CA ALA A 334 7.84 -12.49 7.98
C ALA A 334 8.45 -11.23 7.35
N ALA A 335 7.66 -10.19 7.10
CA ALA A 335 8.16 -8.89 6.67
C ALA A 335 9.10 -8.26 7.71
N PHE A 336 8.73 -8.35 9.00
CA PHE A 336 9.56 -7.87 10.11
C PHE A 336 10.84 -8.71 10.29
N ARG A 337 10.76 -10.04 10.19
CA ARG A 337 11.94 -10.93 10.23
C ARG A 337 12.87 -10.72 9.04
N ALA A 338 12.33 -10.56 7.83
CA ALA A 338 13.11 -10.25 6.62
C ALA A 338 13.82 -8.89 6.77
N ALA A 339 13.13 -7.86 7.27
CA ALA A 339 13.73 -6.57 7.58
C ALA A 339 14.84 -6.68 8.64
N ARG A 340 14.65 -7.50 9.68
CA ARG A 340 15.65 -7.75 10.73
C ARG A 340 16.86 -8.54 10.21
N HIS A 341 16.66 -9.53 9.34
CA HIS A 341 17.75 -10.29 8.72
C HIS A 341 18.60 -9.43 7.77
N LEU A 342 17.96 -8.60 6.95
CA LEU A 342 18.64 -7.64 6.07
C LEU A 342 19.44 -6.59 6.87
N ARG A 343 18.98 -6.24 8.08
CA ARG A 343 19.69 -5.34 9.00
C ARG A 343 20.93 -6.01 9.62
N ARG A 344 20.90 -7.32 9.87
CA ARG A 344 22.03 -8.08 10.44
C ARG A 344 23.14 -8.41 9.44
N ARG A 345 22.85 -8.53 8.14
CA ARG A 345 23.87 -8.77 7.10
C ARG A 345 24.70 -7.53 6.70
N ARG A 346 24.50 -6.38 7.37
CA ARG A 346 25.26 -5.14 7.12
C ARG A 346 26.54 -5.02 7.97
N LEU A 347 27.45 -5.98 7.83
CA LEU A 347 28.84 -5.80 8.27
C LEU A 347 29.80 -6.41 7.26
N PRO A 348 30.24 -5.68 6.22
CA PRO A 348 31.57 -5.89 5.71
C PRO A 348 32.55 -5.24 6.70
N ALA A 349 33.37 -6.07 7.34
CA ALA A 349 34.55 -5.62 8.07
C ALA A 349 35.41 -4.79 7.11
N ARG A 350 35.38 -3.47 7.26
CA ARG A 350 36.25 -2.54 6.52
C ARG A 350 37.67 -2.75 7.04
N ARG A 351 38.40 -3.70 6.46
CA ARG A 351 39.86 -3.83 6.63
C ARG A 351 40.48 -2.49 6.21
N GLY A 352 41.13 -1.83 7.15
CA GLY A 352 41.93 -0.65 6.88
C GLY A 352 43.07 -1.02 5.94
N SER A 353 43.02 -0.55 4.70
CA SER A 353 44.18 -0.50 3.83
C SER A 353 44.99 0.73 4.23
N GLY A 354 46.19 0.47 4.72
CA GLY A 354 47.11 1.45 5.25
C GLY A 354 47.51 2.53 4.25
N THR A 355 47.80 3.69 4.84
CA THR A 355 48.67 4.75 4.35
C THR A 355 49.93 4.23 3.67
N THR A 356 50.14 4.64 2.43
CA THR A 356 51.48 4.86 1.87
C THR A 356 51.54 6.26 1.26
N ARG A 357 52.17 7.18 2.00
CA ARG A 357 52.73 8.42 1.47
C ARG A 357 53.91 8.07 0.57
N ARG A 358 53.98 8.69 -0.62
CA ARG A 358 55.20 9.27 -1.17
C ARG A 358 54.85 10.59 -1.84
#